data_AF-A0A8J4FEA5-F1
#
_entry.id   AF-A0A8J4FEA5-F1
#
_cell.length_a   1.000
_cell.length_b   1.000
_cell.length_c   1.000
_cell.angle_alpha   90.00
_cell.angle_beta   90.00
_cell.angle_gamma   90.00
#
_symmetry.space_group_name_H-M   'P 1'
#
loop_
_entity.id
_entity.type
_entity.pdbx_description
1 polymer ?
#
loop_
_entity_poly.entity_id
_entity_poly.type
_entity_poly.pdbx_seq_one_letter_code
_entity_poly.pdbx_strand_id
1 'polypeptide(L)'
;MYAEKLKCKSEALVRGLWGDWAFSPKDKRVVRASRRGGTGGGKLKPMFVQFALEPIWKAYSVCDPGEDVGGVLGAIVRSRGLGALVPNKALEHPDPRQALRSVLRAWLPLSEAVLGMAAAQLPSPPTAAPVRASRLLGGPPGSPPPPGLPERAAKELARLEGCVARSDASPPAPLLIYVSKMVAVPRGLLPRVPGEGAATHGSHVYQDHDEVFLGFGRVFSGMAQPGQRVHVLSGAYNPAVPAAQRQTAVLGAVYMMMGRALERVERDSIP
;
A
#
# COMPACT_ATOMS: atom_id res chain seq x y z
N MET A 1 -12.93 20.91 1.77
CA MET A 1 -14.40 20.83 1.93
C MET A 1 -14.97 21.56 3.16
N TYR A 2 -14.91 21.02 4.39
CA TYR A 2 -15.58 21.67 5.54
C TYR A 2 -14.90 22.97 5.98
N ALA A 3 -13.57 23.03 5.91
CA ALA A 3 -12.78 24.23 6.24
C ALA A 3 -13.21 25.45 5.41
N GLU A 4 -13.40 25.28 4.10
CA GLU A 4 -13.82 26.34 3.18
C GLU A 4 -15.25 26.82 3.47
N LYS A 5 -16.17 25.87 3.70
CA LYS A 5 -17.58 26.19 3.99
C LYS A 5 -17.76 26.89 5.34
N LEU A 6 -17.07 26.40 6.37
CA LEU A 6 -17.20 26.91 7.74
C LEU A 6 -16.27 28.10 8.01
N LYS A 7 -15.35 28.41 7.09
CA LYS A 7 -14.29 29.42 7.24
C LYS A 7 -13.46 29.18 8.51
N CYS A 8 -13.06 27.92 8.74
CA CYS A 8 -12.27 27.49 9.90
C CYS A 8 -10.96 26.82 9.45
N LYS A 9 -9.94 26.83 10.33
CA LYS A 9 -8.66 26.15 10.06
C LYS A 9 -8.85 24.64 9.93
N SER A 10 -8.31 24.05 8.85
CA SER A 10 -8.44 22.62 8.55
C SER A 10 -7.92 21.73 9.69
N GLU A 11 -6.75 22.07 10.25
CA GLU A 11 -6.12 21.33 11.36
C GLU A 11 -7.01 21.24 12.61
N ALA A 12 -7.69 22.33 12.96
CA ALA A 12 -8.59 22.37 14.11
C ALA A 12 -9.82 21.48 13.89
N LEU A 13 -10.35 21.46 12.66
CA LEU A 13 -11.45 20.57 12.29
C LEU A 13 -10.99 19.11 12.31
N VAL A 14 -9.82 18.78 11.77
CA VAL A 14 -9.28 17.40 11.78
C VAL A 14 -9.11 16.89 13.21
N ARG A 15 -8.58 17.71 14.13
CA ARG A 15 -8.47 17.34 15.55
C ARG A 15 -9.83 17.21 16.24
N GLY A 16 -10.78 18.07 15.89
CA GLY A 16 -12.14 18.06 16.44
C GLY A 16 -13.07 16.99 15.85
N LEU A 17 -12.73 16.40 14.70
CA LEU A 17 -13.53 15.36 14.05
C LEU A 17 -13.51 14.02 14.80
N TRP A 18 -12.66 13.85 15.82
CA TRP A 18 -12.62 12.63 16.62
C TRP A 18 -12.69 12.92 18.12
N GLY A 19 -13.50 12.16 18.85
CA GLY A 19 -13.71 12.32 20.29
C GLY A 19 -14.86 13.27 20.66
N ASP A 20 -14.84 13.74 21.91
CA ASP A 20 -15.90 14.57 22.51
C ASP A 20 -15.77 16.05 22.15
N TRP A 21 -15.73 16.37 20.86
CA TRP A 21 -15.69 17.75 20.35
C TRP A 21 -16.94 18.06 19.53
N ALA A 22 -17.43 19.29 19.64
CA ALA A 22 -18.57 19.81 18.92
C ALA A 22 -18.22 21.13 18.24
N PHE A 23 -18.96 21.50 17.20
CA PHE A 23 -18.79 22.78 16.53
C PHE A 23 -19.88 23.75 16.99
N SER A 24 -19.48 24.91 17.55
CA SER A 24 -20.42 26.00 17.86
C SER A 24 -20.62 26.86 16.60
N PRO A 25 -21.81 26.87 15.97
CA PRO A 25 -22.05 27.70 14.79
C PRO A 25 -22.02 29.20 15.11
N LYS A 26 -22.34 29.58 16.36
CA LYS A 26 -22.33 30.97 16.85
C LYS A 26 -20.89 31.50 16.89
N ASP A 27 -19.99 30.72 17.49
CA ASP A 27 -18.61 31.15 17.71
C ASP A 27 -17.66 30.75 16.57
N LYS A 28 -18.12 29.90 15.65
CA LYS A 28 -17.33 29.26 14.57
C LYS A 28 -16.07 28.58 15.10
N ARG A 29 -16.19 27.92 16.25
CA ARG A 29 -15.08 27.28 16.97
C ARG A 29 -15.43 25.85 17.33
N VAL A 30 -14.38 25.04 17.45
CA VAL A 30 -14.44 23.70 18.02
C VAL A 30 -14.43 23.85 19.55
N VAL A 31 -15.45 23.33 20.21
CA VAL A 31 -15.65 23.34 21.66
C VAL A 31 -15.80 21.92 22.17
N ARG A 32 -15.55 21.68 23.45
CA ARG A 32 -15.76 20.33 24.00
C ARG A 32 -17.26 20.03 24.05
N ALA A 33 -17.65 18.85 23.58
CA ALA A 33 -19.03 18.41 23.62
C ALA A 33 -19.46 18.23 25.09
N SER A 34 -20.43 19.01 25.55
CA SER A 34 -20.95 18.83 26.91
C SER A 34 -21.89 17.63 26.98
N ARG A 35 -21.60 16.66 27.86
CA ARG A 35 -22.52 15.54 28.14
C ARG A 35 -23.68 15.96 29.05
N ARG A 36 -23.50 16.98 29.89
CA ARG A 36 -24.53 17.55 30.76
C ARG A 36 -25.13 18.78 30.09
N GLY A 37 -26.44 18.75 29.86
CA GLY A 37 -27.17 19.92 29.39
C GLY A 37 -26.98 21.05 30.39
N GLY A 38 -26.19 22.06 30.02
CA GLY A 38 -26.18 23.34 30.70
C GLY A 38 -27.42 24.10 30.28
N THR A 39 -28.15 24.62 31.27
CA THR A 39 -29.33 25.46 31.13
C THR A 39 -29.06 26.60 30.14
N GLY A 40 -29.64 26.51 28.93
CA GLY A 40 -29.69 27.59 27.94
C GLY A 40 -28.99 27.35 26.59
N GLY A 41 -28.21 26.26 26.43
CA GLY A 41 -27.59 25.91 25.16
C GLY A 41 -27.85 24.45 24.81
N GLY A 42 -28.61 24.19 23.74
CA GLY A 42 -28.95 22.83 23.32
C GLY A 42 -27.71 21.92 23.22
N LYS A 43 -27.86 20.63 23.56
CA LYS A 43 -26.78 19.63 23.50
C LYS A 43 -26.10 19.68 22.13
N LEU A 44 -24.89 20.23 22.08
CA LEU A 44 -24.09 20.27 20.86
C LEU A 44 -23.67 18.84 20.52
N LYS A 45 -23.95 18.42 19.28
CA LYS A 45 -23.63 17.08 18.80
C LYS A 45 -22.11 16.96 18.55
N PRO A 46 -21.53 15.76 18.72
CA PRO A 46 -20.15 15.52 18.32
C PRO A 46 -19.94 15.83 16.83
N MET A 47 -18.81 16.43 16.49
CA MET A 47 -18.49 16.83 15.12
C MET A 47 -18.48 15.66 14.15
N PHE A 48 -18.01 14.49 14.58
CA PHE A 48 -18.05 13.29 13.74
C PHE A 48 -19.49 12.90 13.36
N VAL A 49 -20.41 12.97 14.34
CA VAL A 49 -21.82 12.65 14.11
C VAL A 49 -22.42 13.66 13.13
N GLN A 50 -22.23 14.95 13.39
CA GLN A 50 -22.82 16.03 12.60
C GLN A 50 -22.24 16.14 11.18
N PHE A 51 -20.92 15.97 11.02
CA PHE A 51 -20.24 16.25 9.76
C PHE A 51 -19.82 15.00 8.97
N ALA A 52 -19.76 13.82 9.58
CA ALA A 52 -19.47 12.57 8.87
C ALA A 52 -20.72 11.67 8.80
N LEU A 53 -21.24 11.24 9.95
CA LEU A 53 -22.27 10.20 9.98
C LEU A 53 -23.63 10.67 9.48
N GLU A 54 -24.14 11.83 9.92
CA GLU A 54 -25.45 12.34 9.49
C GLU A 54 -25.55 12.52 7.96
N PRO A 55 -24.56 13.12 7.27
CA PRO A 55 -24.56 13.19 5.81
C PRO A 55 -24.55 11.82 5.12
N ILE A 56 -23.79 10.85 5.66
CA ILE A 56 -23.75 9.48 5.11
C ILE A 56 -25.10 8.81 5.33
N TRP A 57 -25.66 8.91 6.54
CA TRP A 57 -26.97 8.36 6.88
C TRP A 57 -28.07 8.91 5.98
N LYS A 58 -28.07 10.23 5.74
CA LYS A 58 -29.03 10.85 4.81
C LYS A 58 -28.85 10.37 3.37
N ALA A 59 -27.62 10.06 2.94
CA ALA A 59 -27.41 9.44 1.64
C ALA A 59 -28.04 8.03 1.58
N TYR A 60 -27.91 7.24 2.66
CA TYR A 60 -28.49 5.89 2.73
C TYR A 60 -30.00 5.85 2.84
N SER A 61 -30.68 6.94 3.26
CA SER A 61 -32.15 6.96 3.34
C SER A 61 -32.84 6.74 2.00
N VAL A 62 -32.14 6.93 0.88
CA VAL A 62 -32.67 6.64 -0.46
C VAL A 62 -32.89 5.15 -0.72
N CYS A 63 -32.36 4.28 0.12
CA CYS A 63 -32.65 2.85 0.09
C CYS A 63 -34.00 2.50 0.73
N ASP A 64 -34.63 3.43 1.44
CA ASP A 64 -35.94 3.23 2.04
C ASP A 64 -37.05 3.39 0.98
N PRO A 65 -38.13 2.59 1.02
CA PRO A 65 -39.22 2.69 0.05
C PRO A 65 -39.89 4.06 0.04
N GLY A 66 -40.08 4.65 -1.14
CA GLY A 66 -40.81 5.92 -1.32
C GLY A 66 -39.98 7.20 -1.13
N GLU A 67 -38.68 7.09 -0.85
CA GLU A 67 -37.80 8.27 -0.75
C GLU A 67 -37.48 8.87 -2.13
N ASP A 68 -37.39 10.20 -2.20
CA ASP A 68 -36.93 10.91 -3.41
C ASP A 68 -35.41 10.80 -3.58
N VAL A 69 -34.98 9.75 -4.29
CA VAL A 69 -33.58 9.46 -4.61
C VAL A 69 -32.89 10.66 -5.28
N GLY A 70 -33.54 11.24 -6.30
CA GLY A 70 -32.99 12.33 -7.11
C GLY A 70 -32.83 13.63 -6.30
N GLY A 71 -33.82 13.98 -5.49
CA GLY A 71 -33.77 15.13 -4.60
C GLY A 71 -32.70 15.01 -3.51
N VAL A 72 -32.67 13.88 -2.81
CA VAL A 72 -31.73 13.63 -1.71
C VAL A 72 -30.29 13.56 -2.22
N LEU A 73 -30.01 12.68 -3.18
CA LEU A 73 -28.66 12.53 -3.73
C LEU A 73 -28.21 13.76 -4.52
N GLY A 74 -29.12 14.38 -5.28
CA GLY A 74 -28.83 15.61 -6.01
C GLY A 74 -28.44 16.77 -5.09
N ALA A 75 -29.09 16.90 -3.92
CA ALA A 75 -28.69 17.88 -2.91
C ALA A 75 -27.28 17.61 -2.37
N ILE A 76 -26.92 16.33 -2.15
CA ILE A 76 -25.58 15.94 -1.74
C ILE A 76 -24.57 16.29 -2.83
N VAL A 77 -24.80 15.89 -4.09
CA VAL A 77 -23.93 16.18 -5.24
C VAL A 77 -23.66 17.68 -5.38
N ARG A 78 -24.70 18.52 -5.32
CA ARG A 78 -24.58 19.99 -5.39
C ARG A 78 -23.81 20.53 -4.20
N SER A 79 -24.17 20.13 -2.98
CA SER A 79 -23.51 20.64 -1.77
C SER A 79 -22.03 20.26 -1.72
N ARG A 80 -21.64 19.14 -2.34
CA ARG A 80 -20.29 18.58 -2.27
C ARG A 80 -19.42 18.95 -3.48
N GLY A 81 -20.00 19.63 -4.48
CA GLY A 81 -19.29 20.01 -5.70
C GLY A 81 -18.99 18.83 -6.63
N LEU A 82 -19.79 17.76 -6.59
CA LEU A 82 -19.53 16.51 -7.29
C LEU A 82 -20.15 16.44 -8.70
N GLY A 83 -20.72 17.54 -9.20
CA GLY A 83 -21.49 17.56 -10.46
C GLY A 83 -20.69 17.14 -11.70
N ALA A 84 -19.37 17.36 -11.70
CA ALA A 84 -18.50 16.91 -12.79
C ALA A 84 -18.25 15.39 -12.76
N LEU A 85 -18.39 14.74 -11.60
CA LEU A 85 -18.08 13.33 -11.38
C LEU A 85 -19.33 12.45 -11.39
N VAL A 86 -20.50 13.02 -11.08
CA VAL A 86 -21.77 12.29 -11.01
C VAL A 86 -22.74 12.86 -12.06
N PRO A 87 -22.96 12.16 -13.19
CA PRO A 87 -23.91 12.60 -14.20
C PRO A 87 -25.36 12.45 -13.70
N ASN A 88 -26.27 13.31 -14.17
CA ASN A 88 -27.69 13.27 -13.78
C ASN A 88 -28.33 11.91 -14.04
N LYS A 89 -27.99 11.25 -15.16
CA LYS A 89 -28.45 9.90 -15.50
C LYS A 89 -28.13 8.86 -14.43
N ALA A 90 -27.07 9.03 -13.64
CA ALA A 90 -26.74 8.13 -12.55
C ALA A 90 -27.70 8.27 -11.35
N LEU A 91 -28.32 9.44 -11.17
CA LEU A 91 -29.30 9.71 -10.11
C LEU A 91 -30.69 9.17 -10.46
N GLU A 92 -30.99 9.05 -11.75
CA GLU A 92 -32.24 8.52 -12.29
C GLU A 92 -32.24 6.98 -12.43
N HIS A 93 -31.24 6.31 -11.87
CA HIS A 93 -31.12 4.86 -12.00
C HIS A 93 -32.31 4.15 -11.30
N PRO A 94 -32.94 3.13 -11.94
CA PRO A 94 -34.11 2.44 -11.37
C PRO A 94 -33.87 1.80 -10.00
N ASP A 95 -32.66 1.29 -9.77
CA ASP A 95 -32.20 0.81 -8.45
C ASP A 95 -31.54 1.95 -7.65
N PRO A 96 -32.13 2.40 -6.52
CA PRO A 96 -31.57 3.44 -5.66
C PRO A 96 -30.18 3.12 -5.12
N ARG A 97 -29.85 1.83 -4.95
CA ARG A 97 -28.53 1.40 -4.46
C ARG A 97 -27.44 1.73 -5.47
N GLN A 98 -27.73 1.66 -6.76
CA GLN A 98 -26.75 2.01 -7.80
C GLN A 98 -26.54 3.53 -7.91
N ALA A 99 -27.61 4.31 -7.77
CA ALA A 99 -27.51 5.77 -7.67
C ALA A 99 -26.65 6.16 -6.46
N LEU A 100 -26.92 5.58 -5.29
CA LEU A 100 -26.14 5.78 -4.07
C LEU A 100 -24.66 5.41 -4.25
N ARG A 101 -24.37 4.24 -4.83
CA ARG A 101 -22.99 3.79 -5.09
C ARG A 101 -22.24 4.75 -6.02
N SER A 102 -22.91 5.30 -7.03
CA SER A 102 -22.32 6.28 -7.95
C SER A 102 -21.91 7.56 -7.22
N VAL A 103 -22.78 8.07 -6.34
CA VAL A 103 -22.50 9.26 -5.52
C VAL A 103 -21.40 8.99 -4.50
N LEU A 104 -21.46 7.87 -3.76
CA LEU A 104 -20.47 7.56 -2.73
C LEU A 104 -19.06 7.31 -3.30
N ARG A 105 -18.95 6.72 -4.50
CA ARG A 105 -17.66 6.55 -5.18
C ARG A 105 -17.01 7.89 -5.53
N ALA A 106 -17.79 8.85 -5.99
CA ALA A 106 -17.30 10.19 -6.30
C ALA A 106 -17.02 11.02 -5.02
N TRP A 107 -17.84 10.84 -3.99
CA TRP A 107 -17.72 11.61 -2.75
C TRP A 107 -16.60 11.10 -1.83
N LEU A 108 -16.44 9.78 -1.69
CA LEU A 108 -15.55 9.14 -0.74
C LEU A 108 -14.68 8.06 -1.44
N PRO A 109 -13.75 8.46 -2.33
CA PRO A 109 -12.86 7.52 -3.00
C PRO A 109 -11.94 6.83 -1.97
N LEU A 110 -12.24 5.57 -1.68
CA LEU A 110 -11.54 4.79 -0.66
C LEU A 110 -10.04 4.60 -0.99
N SER A 111 -9.71 4.43 -2.28
CA SER A 111 -8.33 4.25 -2.73
C SER A 111 -7.46 5.44 -2.37
N GLU A 112 -7.90 6.67 -2.66
CA GLU A 112 -7.15 7.89 -2.36
C GLU A 112 -6.99 8.09 -0.85
N ALA A 113 -8.06 7.85 -0.09
CA ALA A 113 -8.03 7.99 1.37
C ALA A 113 -7.04 7.00 2.01
N VAL A 114 -7.11 5.71 1.65
CA VAL A 114 -6.29 4.66 2.27
C VAL A 114 -4.86 4.72 1.77
N LEU A 115 -4.63 4.86 0.46
CA LEU A 115 -3.27 4.92 -0.09
C LEU A 115 -2.58 6.22 0.30
N GLY A 116 -3.30 7.34 0.32
CA GLY A 116 -2.79 8.62 0.81
C GLY A 116 -2.41 8.56 2.29
N MET A 117 -3.25 7.95 3.13
CA MET A 117 -2.91 7.71 4.53
C MET A 117 -1.68 6.79 4.66
N ALA A 118 -1.63 5.70 3.91
CA ALA A 118 -0.50 4.77 3.93
C ALA A 118 0.80 5.49 3.54
N ALA A 119 0.81 6.28 2.47
CA ALA A 119 1.97 7.04 2.04
C ALA A 119 2.40 8.11 3.06
N ALA A 120 1.44 8.75 3.75
CA ALA A 120 1.73 9.78 4.74
C ALA A 120 2.21 9.23 6.09
N GLN A 121 1.72 8.06 6.50
CA GLN A 121 1.96 7.49 7.83
C GLN A 121 3.01 6.39 7.84
N LEU A 122 3.20 5.67 6.72
CA LEU A 122 4.21 4.63 6.65
C LEU A 122 5.57 5.22 6.29
N PRO A 123 6.62 4.92 7.07
CA PRO A 123 7.99 5.32 6.73
C PRO A 123 8.45 4.67 5.42
N SER A 124 9.29 5.39 4.68
CA SER A 124 9.97 4.84 3.51
C SER A 124 10.87 3.65 3.89
N PRO A 125 11.22 2.76 2.93
CA PRO A 125 12.06 1.61 3.23
C PRO A 125 13.37 1.95 3.94
N PRO A 126 14.16 2.97 3.52
CA PRO A 126 15.38 3.38 4.23
C PRO A 126 15.12 3.89 5.65
N THR A 127 14.03 4.62 5.89
CA THR A 127 13.68 5.12 7.22
C THR A 127 13.22 3.99 8.16
N ALA A 128 12.50 2.99 7.65
CA ALA A 128 12.04 1.85 8.46
C ALA A 128 13.04 0.70 8.57
N ALA A 129 14.11 0.69 7.77
CA ALA A 129 15.08 -0.40 7.80
C ALA A 129 15.80 -0.52 9.15
N PRO A 130 16.31 0.55 9.79
CA PRO A 130 17.00 0.45 11.08
C PRO A 130 16.13 -0.15 12.18
N VAL A 131 14.84 0.23 12.21
CA VAL A 131 13.86 -0.25 13.20
C VAL A 131 13.56 -1.74 13.01
N ARG A 132 13.60 -2.25 11.78
CA ARG A 132 13.31 -3.65 11.44
C ARG A 132 14.55 -4.54 11.45
N ALA A 133 15.73 -3.98 11.22
CA ALA A 133 16.97 -4.71 11.02
C ALA A 133 17.26 -5.67 12.17
N SER A 134 17.08 -5.22 13.42
CA SER A 134 17.34 -6.06 14.59
C SER A 134 16.49 -7.32 14.64
N ARG A 135 15.20 -7.20 14.28
CA ARG A 135 14.27 -8.34 14.23
C ARG A 135 14.53 -9.25 13.03
N LEU A 136 14.95 -8.67 11.90
CA LEU A 136 15.21 -9.40 10.68
C LEU A 136 16.51 -10.21 10.75
N LEU A 137 17.55 -9.63 11.36
CA LEU A 137 18.89 -10.21 11.44
C LEU A 137 19.11 -11.03 12.72
N GLY A 138 18.14 -11.06 13.65
CA GLY A 138 18.26 -11.78 14.92
C GLY A 138 19.15 -11.09 15.95
N GLY A 139 19.55 -9.84 15.71
CA GLY A 139 20.41 -9.03 16.57
C GLY A 139 20.62 -7.62 16.00
N PRO A 140 21.06 -6.64 16.81
CA PRO A 140 21.36 -5.30 16.31
C PRO A 140 22.47 -5.37 15.25
N PRO A 141 22.37 -4.58 14.15
CA PRO A 141 23.41 -4.53 13.14
C PRO A 141 24.79 -4.23 13.75
N GLY A 142 25.81 -4.98 13.32
CA GLY A 142 27.16 -4.84 13.88
C GLY A 142 27.37 -5.61 15.19
N SER A 143 26.43 -6.48 15.58
CA SER A 143 26.69 -7.49 16.59
C SER A 143 27.89 -8.37 16.20
N PRO A 144 28.64 -8.91 17.18
CA PRO A 144 29.73 -9.83 16.87
C PRO A 144 29.25 -10.98 15.98
N PRO A 145 30.01 -11.36 14.95
CA PRO A 145 29.65 -12.49 14.10
C PRO A 145 29.60 -13.77 14.94
N PRO A 146 28.82 -14.79 14.51
CA PRO A 146 28.80 -16.06 15.22
C PRO A 146 30.21 -16.67 15.33
N PRO A 147 30.50 -17.38 16.44
CA PRO A 147 31.81 -18.00 16.61
C PRO A 147 32.07 -19.06 15.54
N GLY A 148 33.33 -19.17 15.10
CA GLY A 148 33.75 -20.14 14.08
C GLY A 148 33.54 -19.70 12.62
N LEU A 149 33.08 -18.47 12.37
CA LEU A 149 33.05 -17.93 11.01
C LEU A 149 34.47 -17.55 10.53
N PRO A 150 34.85 -17.92 9.29
CA PRO A 150 36.05 -17.38 8.66
C PRO A 150 36.04 -15.85 8.61
N GLU A 151 37.19 -15.20 8.79
CA GLU A 151 37.31 -13.73 8.87
C GLU A 151 36.67 -13.02 7.65
N ARG A 152 36.88 -13.55 6.44
CA ARG A 152 36.26 -13.03 5.22
C ARG A 152 34.73 -13.10 5.25
N ALA A 153 34.17 -14.21 5.72
CA ALA A 153 32.72 -14.39 5.82
C ALA A 153 32.12 -13.46 6.88
N ALA A 154 32.80 -13.27 8.00
CA ALA A 154 32.42 -12.31 9.03
C ALA A 154 32.39 -10.86 8.50
N LYS A 155 33.42 -10.43 7.74
CA LYS A 155 33.47 -9.10 7.13
C LYS A 155 32.33 -8.87 6.13
N GLU A 156 32.05 -9.86 5.26
CA GLU A 156 30.95 -9.76 4.29
C GLU A 156 29.58 -9.78 4.96
N LEU A 157 29.39 -10.58 6.03
CA LEU A 157 28.16 -10.58 6.82
C LEU A 157 27.91 -9.20 7.44
N ALA A 158 28.90 -8.63 8.12
CA ALA A 158 28.79 -7.30 8.71
C ALA A 158 28.48 -6.21 7.67
N ARG A 159 29.13 -6.28 6.49
CA ARG A 159 28.84 -5.40 5.36
C ARG A 159 27.39 -5.54 4.90
N LEU A 160 26.90 -6.77 4.73
CA LEU A 160 25.55 -7.07 4.29
C LEU A 160 24.50 -6.58 5.29
N GLU A 161 24.67 -6.86 6.59
CA GLU A 161 23.80 -6.38 7.66
C GLU A 161 23.70 -4.86 7.67
N GLY A 162 24.83 -4.17 7.49
CA GLY A 162 24.85 -2.72 7.36
C GLY A 162 24.06 -2.22 6.13
N CYS A 163 24.14 -2.92 5.00
CA CYS A 163 23.39 -2.57 3.78
C CYS A 163 21.89 -2.78 3.98
N VAL A 164 21.49 -3.88 4.61
CA VAL A 164 20.10 -4.20 4.95
C VAL A 164 19.54 -3.16 5.92
N ALA A 165 20.32 -2.76 6.93
CA ALA A 165 19.90 -1.79 7.95
C ALA A 165 19.60 -0.41 7.38
N ARG A 166 20.16 -0.05 6.22
CA ARG A 166 19.90 1.22 5.52
C ARG A 166 19.08 1.08 4.24
N SER A 167 18.67 -0.14 3.88
CA SER A 167 18.07 -0.47 2.56
C SER A 167 18.89 0.11 1.41
N ASP A 168 20.20 -0.19 1.40
CA ASP A 168 21.14 0.34 0.41
C ASP A 168 20.83 -0.21 -0.99
N ALA A 169 20.53 0.68 -1.93
CA ALA A 169 20.28 0.34 -3.34
C ALA A 169 21.43 0.74 -4.27
N SER A 170 22.57 1.18 -3.71
CA SER A 170 23.72 1.61 -4.53
C SER A 170 24.30 0.44 -5.34
N PRO A 171 24.90 0.68 -6.53
CA PRO A 171 25.50 -0.36 -7.35
C PRO A 171 26.51 -1.29 -6.63
N PRO A 172 27.36 -0.82 -5.69
CA PRO A 172 28.27 -1.70 -4.95
C PRO A 172 27.59 -2.45 -3.79
N ALA A 173 26.31 -2.21 -3.48
CA ALA A 173 25.62 -2.90 -2.40
C ALA A 173 25.34 -4.37 -2.80
N PRO A 174 25.61 -5.34 -1.91
CA PRO A 174 25.29 -6.73 -2.16
C PRO A 174 23.77 -6.92 -2.28
N LEU A 175 23.35 -7.69 -3.30
CA LEU A 175 21.95 -8.04 -3.50
C LEU A 175 21.48 -9.07 -2.45
N LEU A 176 20.46 -8.72 -1.67
CA LEU A 176 19.77 -9.65 -0.79
C LEU A 176 18.28 -9.63 -1.07
N ILE A 177 17.76 -10.81 -1.43
CA ILE A 177 16.34 -11.03 -1.69
C ILE A 177 15.85 -12.09 -0.72
N TYR A 178 14.76 -11.79 -0.01
CA TYR A 178 14.02 -12.80 0.74
C TYR A 178 12.80 -13.23 -0.06
N VAL A 179 12.80 -14.47 -0.55
CA VAL A 179 11.67 -15.07 -1.26
C VAL A 179 10.71 -15.65 -0.23
N SER A 180 9.51 -15.10 -0.14
CA SER A 180 8.49 -15.52 0.83
C SER A 180 7.50 -16.54 0.26
N LYS A 181 7.30 -16.53 -1.06
CA LYS A 181 6.37 -17.42 -1.74
C LYS A 181 6.83 -17.73 -3.15
N MET A 182 6.60 -18.97 -3.60
CA MET A 182 6.75 -19.37 -4.99
C MET A 182 5.35 -19.58 -5.58
N VAL A 183 5.13 -19.12 -6.82
CA VAL A 183 3.86 -19.27 -7.54
C VAL A 183 4.13 -19.89 -8.90
N ALA A 184 3.43 -20.98 -9.22
CA ALA A 184 3.43 -21.56 -10.56
C ALA A 184 2.58 -20.69 -11.50
N VAL A 185 3.14 -20.32 -12.64
CA VAL A 185 2.49 -19.48 -13.65
C VAL A 185 2.70 -20.12 -15.02
N PRO A 186 1.65 -20.38 -15.80
CA PRO A 186 1.78 -20.78 -17.19
C PRO A 186 2.58 -19.74 -17.99
N ARG A 187 3.55 -20.19 -18.79
CA ARG A 187 4.43 -19.30 -19.56
C ARG A 187 3.67 -18.37 -20.50
N GLY A 188 2.55 -18.82 -21.06
CA GLY A 188 1.68 -18.00 -21.91
C GLY A 188 1.10 -16.76 -21.22
N LEU A 189 1.07 -16.73 -19.88
CA LEU A 189 0.59 -15.58 -19.10
C LEU A 189 1.69 -14.59 -18.72
N LEU A 190 2.96 -14.92 -19.00
CA LEU A 190 4.05 -13.99 -18.76
C LEU A 190 4.09 -12.89 -19.83
N PRO A 191 4.36 -11.63 -19.46
CA PRO A 191 4.59 -10.57 -20.42
C PRO A 191 5.78 -10.92 -21.32
N ARG A 192 5.55 -10.97 -22.65
CA ARG A 192 6.59 -11.20 -23.65
C ARG A 192 7.16 -9.88 -24.12
N VAL A 193 8.48 -9.83 -24.33
CA VAL A 193 9.13 -8.70 -25.00
C VAL A 193 9.02 -8.92 -26.52
N PRO A 194 8.69 -7.89 -27.32
CA PRO A 194 8.74 -8.01 -28.78
C PRO A 194 10.12 -8.47 -29.25
N GLY A 195 10.17 -9.59 -30.00
CA GLY A 195 11.42 -10.18 -30.49
C GLY A 195 12.04 -11.26 -29.59
N GLU A 196 11.46 -11.54 -28.43
CA GLU A 196 11.87 -12.66 -27.58
C GLU A 196 11.37 -13.97 -28.19
N GLY A 197 12.29 -14.81 -28.69
CA GLY A 197 11.97 -16.14 -29.21
C GLY A 197 11.45 -17.09 -28.13
N ALA A 198 11.00 -18.28 -28.52
CA ALA A 198 10.63 -19.32 -27.57
C ALA A 198 11.80 -19.56 -26.60
N ALA A 199 11.55 -19.43 -25.29
CA ALA A 199 12.61 -19.66 -24.32
C ALA A 199 13.08 -21.11 -24.42
N THR A 200 14.39 -21.29 -24.43
CA THR A 200 15.04 -22.60 -24.43
C THR A 200 15.89 -22.73 -23.19
N HIS A 201 15.77 -23.83 -22.45
CA HIS A 201 16.72 -24.19 -21.41
C HIS A 201 17.28 -25.58 -21.74
N GLY A 202 18.55 -25.62 -22.14
CA GLY A 202 19.12 -26.83 -22.77
C GLY A 202 18.48 -27.10 -24.14
N SER A 203 18.14 -28.36 -24.43
CA SER A 203 17.51 -28.80 -25.69
C SER A 203 15.99 -28.71 -25.70
N HIS A 204 15.36 -28.27 -24.61
CA HIS A 204 13.90 -28.21 -24.49
C HIS A 204 13.38 -26.84 -24.93
N VAL A 205 12.48 -26.85 -25.91
CA VAL A 205 11.71 -25.67 -26.32
C VAL A 205 10.46 -25.61 -25.46
N TYR A 206 10.35 -24.59 -24.62
CA TYR A 206 9.17 -24.46 -23.76
C TYR A 206 7.92 -24.10 -24.56
N GLN A 207 6.82 -24.79 -24.28
CA GLN A 207 5.49 -24.51 -24.82
C GLN A 207 4.73 -23.53 -23.92
N ASP A 208 3.66 -22.94 -24.44
CA ASP A 208 2.87 -21.92 -23.74
C ASP A 208 2.18 -22.44 -22.47
N HIS A 209 1.90 -23.75 -22.43
CA HIS A 209 1.29 -24.44 -21.30
C HIS A 209 2.28 -24.85 -20.23
N ASP A 210 3.59 -24.75 -20.48
CA ASP A 210 4.58 -25.10 -19.48
C ASP A 210 4.47 -24.13 -18.30
N GLU A 211 4.63 -24.67 -17.09
CA GLU A 211 4.61 -23.86 -15.88
C GLU A 211 6.02 -23.38 -15.56
N VAL A 212 6.11 -22.12 -15.12
CA VAL A 212 7.32 -21.55 -14.53
C VAL A 212 7.01 -21.05 -13.13
N PHE A 213 7.99 -21.19 -12.24
CA PHE A 213 7.86 -20.70 -10.88
C PHE A 213 8.39 -19.28 -10.75
N LEU A 214 7.54 -18.37 -10.28
CA LEU A 214 7.92 -17.03 -9.90
C LEU A 214 8.14 -16.94 -8.39
N GLY A 215 9.31 -16.42 -8.01
CA GLY A 215 9.59 -16.08 -6.62
C GLY A 215 9.04 -14.70 -6.28
N PHE A 216 8.06 -14.66 -5.37
CA PHE A 216 7.62 -13.43 -4.74
C PHE A 216 8.47 -13.17 -3.50
N GLY A 217 9.14 -12.01 -3.50
CA GLY A 217 10.09 -11.69 -2.45
C GLY A 217 10.32 -10.20 -2.31
N ARG A 218 11.08 -9.87 -1.28
CA ARG A 218 11.50 -8.51 -0.98
C ARG A 218 13.00 -8.36 -1.17
N VAL A 219 13.39 -7.33 -1.90
CA VAL A 219 14.77 -6.86 -1.95
C VAL A 219 15.05 -6.04 -0.67
N PHE A 220 16.03 -6.47 0.12
CA PHE A 220 16.46 -5.78 1.36
C PHE A 220 17.70 -4.92 1.16
N SER A 221 18.55 -5.26 0.20
CA SER A 221 19.70 -4.48 -0.24
C SER A 221 20.07 -4.83 -1.68
N GLY A 222 20.78 -3.92 -2.34
CA GLY A 222 21.20 -4.02 -3.73
C GLY A 222 20.05 -3.84 -4.74
N MET A 223 20.38 -4.03 -6.01
CA MET A 223 19.44 -3.95 -7.12
C MET A 223 19.41 -5.29 -7.86
N ALA A 224 18.22 -5.89 -7.98
CA ALA A 224 18.03 -7.14 -8.71
C ALA A 224 17.98 -6.87 -10.21
N GLN A 225 18.83 -7.54 -10.98
CA GLN A 225 18.90 -7.37 -12.43
C GLN A 225 18.74 -8.70 -13.17
N PRO A 226 18.00 -8.73 -14.30
CA PRO A 226 17.99 -9.89 -15.19
C PRO A 226 19.43 -10.29 -15.61
N GLY A 227 19.68 -11.59 -15.70
CA GLY A 227 21.00 -12.17 -16.00
C GLY A 227 21.97 -12.22 -14.81
N GLN A 228 21.64 -11.60 -13.67
CA GLN A 228 22.49 -11.63 -12.49
C GLN A 228 22.53 -13.04 -11.88
N ARG A 229 23.75 -13.54 -11.64
CA ARG A 229 23.98 -14.79 -10.92
C ARG A 229 23.81 -14.56 -9.42
N VAL A 230 22.95 -15.34 -8.79
CA VAL A 230 22.65 -15.27 -7.36
C VAL A 230 22.88 -16.61 -6.68
N HIS A 231 23.17 -16.56 -5.38
CA HIS A 231 23.21 -17.74 -4.53
C HIS A 231 21.87 -17.88 -3.80
N VAL A 232 21.23 -19.04 -3.97
CA VAL A 232 20.01 -19.42 -3.27
C VAL A 232 20.42 -20.21 -2.04
N LEU A 233 20.14 -19.65 -0.87
CA LEU A 233 20.48 -20.25 0.42
C LEU A 233 19.28 -21.03 0.94
N SER A 234 19.48 -22.28 1.34
CA SER A 234 18.42 -23.06 2.01
C SER A 234 18.28 -22.65 3.48
N GLY A 235 17.17 -23.02 4.12
CA GLY A 235 16.94 -22.72 5.54
C GLY A 235 17.94 -23.36 6.51
N ALA A 236 18.72 -24.35 6.05
CA ALA A 236 19.75 -24.99 6.86
C ALA A 236 21.15 -24.35 6.66
N TYR A 237 21.30 -23.42 5.71
CA TYR A 237 22.59 -22.86 5.31
C TYR A 237 23.41 -22.36 6.50
N ASN A 238 24.65 -22.84 6.60
CA ASN A 238 25.59 -22.44 7.64
C ASN A 238 26.75 -21.63 7.03
N PRO A 239 26.93 -20.34 7.40
CA PRO A 239 28.02 -19.52 6.88
C PRO A 239 29.43 -19.99 7.28
N ALA A 240 29.57 -20.84 8.30
CA ALA A 240 30.84 -21.48 8.65
C ALA A 240 31.28 -22.54 7.61
N VAL A 241 30.33 -23.07 6.82
CA VAL A 241 30.59 -24.02 5.72
C VAL A 241 29.98 -23.46 4.42
N PRO A 242 30.59 -22.43 3.81
CA PRO A 242 29.96 -21.66 2.72
C PRO A 242 29.59 -22.46 1.48
N ALA A 243 30.22 -23.62 1.26
CA ALA A 243 29.97 -24.47 0.11
C ALA A 243 28.73 -25.36 0.26
N ALA A 244 28.30 -25.64 1.49
CA ALA A 244 27.19 -26.52 1.78
C ALA A 244 25.85 -25.77 1.61
N GLN A 245 24.81 -26.51 1.18
CA GLN A 245 23.41 -26.06 1.25
C GLN A 245 23.10 -24.71 0.57
N ARG A 246 23.89 -24.38 -0.46
CA ARG A 246 23.68 -23.29 -1.40
C ARG A 246 23.50 -23.84 -2.81
N GLN A 247 22.72 -23.14 -3.62
CA GLN A 247 22.63 -23.36 -5.05
C GLN A 247 22.92 -22.06 -5.78
N THR A 248 23.27 -22.16 -7.06
CA THR A 248 23.47 -20.98 -7.91
C THR A 248 22.34 -20.94 -8.92
N ALA A 249 21.72 -19.77 -9.06
CA ALA A 249 20.68 -19.52 -10.06
C ALA A 249 21.00 -18.22 -10.82
N VAL A 250 20.39 -18.06 -11.98
CA VAL A 250 20.42 -16.81 -12.75
C VAL A 250 19.04 -16.18 -12.65
N LEU A 251 18.97 -14.90 -12.30
CA LEU A 251 17.71 -14.16 -12.32
C LEU A 251 17.25 -14.02 -13.78
N GLY A 252 16.18 -14.72 -14.17
CA GLY A 252 15.69 -14.69 -15.54
C GLY A 252 15.06 -13.33 -15.90
N ALA A 253 14.00 -12.98 -15.20
CA ALA A 253 13.31 -11.70 -15.35
C ALA A 253 12.77 -11.23 -14.00
N VAL A 254 12.61 -9.91 -13.86
CA VAL A 254 12.01 -9.28 -12.67
C VAL A 254 10.66 -8.72 -13.07
N TYR A 255 9.64 -8.99 -12.26
CA TYR A 255 8.27 -8.56 -12.53
C TYR A 255 7.72 -7.76 -11.36
N MET A 256 6.99 -6.70 -11.67
CA MET A 256 6.11 -6.00 -10.75
C MET A 256 4.71 -6.62 -10.86
N MET A 257 4.16 -7.05 -9.73
CA MET A 257 2.81 -7.63 -9.69
C MET A 257 1.75 -6.53 -9.58
N MET A 258 0.93 -6.37 -10.62
CA MET A 258 -0.17 -5.41 -10.70
C MET A 258 -1.52 -6.13 -10.51
N GLY A 259 -1.65 -6.82 -9.37
CA GLY A 259 -2.82 -7.65 -9.06
C GLY A 259 -2.80 -8.99 -9.81
N ARG A 260 -3.58 -9.10 -10.90
CA ARG A 260 -3.59 -10.30 -11.76
C ARG A 260 -2.61 -10.20 -12.94
N ALA A 261 -2.17 -8.98 -13.25
CA ALA A 261 -1.20 -8.74 -14.30
C ALA A 261 0.22 -8.72 -13.74
N LEU A 262 1.17 -9.08 -14.60
CA LEU A 262 2.60 -8.92 -14.35
C LEU A 262 3.11 -7.86 -15.31
N GLU A 263 4.00 -7.02 -14.83
CA GLU A 263 4.73 -6.05 -15.65
C GLU A 263 6.22 -6.36 -15.53
N ARG A 264 6.91 -6.52 -16.65
CA ARG A 264 8.35 -6.78 -16.63
C ARG A 264 9.07 -5.48 -16.33
N VAL A 265 9.93 -5.49 -15.32
CA VAL A 265 10.72 -4.32 -14.92
C VAL A 265 12.01 -4.31 -15.72
N GLU A 266 12.22 -3.26 -16.51
CA GLU A 266 13.45 -3.02 -17.25
C GLU A 266 14.41 -2.12 -16.46
N ARG A 267 15.69 -2.18 -16.84
CA ARG A 267 16.83 -1.59 -16.12
C ARG A 267 16.67 -0.10 -15.76
N ASP A 268 15.91 0.66 -16.55
CA ASP A 268 15.75 2.12 -16.42
C ASP A 268 14.46 2.55 -15.71
N SER A 269 13.68 1.59 -15.18
CA SER A 269 12.34 1.84 -14.63
C SER A 269 12.22 1.66 -13.11
N ILE A 270 13.35 1.46 -12.41
CA ILE A 270 13.39 1.41 -10.94
C ILE A 270 13.74 2.82 -10.43
N PRO A 271 12.80 3.56 -9.82
CA PRO A 271 13.08 4.87 -9.22
C PRO A 271 14.02 4.79 -8.01
#